data_AF-A0A3B9R8G8-F1
#
_entry.id   AF-A0A3B9R8G8-F1
#
_cell.length_a   1.000
_cell.length_b   1.000
_cell.length_c   1.000
_cell.angle_alpha   90.00
_cell.angle_beta   90.00
_cell.angle_gamma   90.00
#
_symmetry.space_group_name_H-M   'P 1'
#
loop_
_entity.id
_entity.type
_entity.pdbx_description
1 polymer ?
#
loop_
_entity_poly.entity_id
_entity_poly.type
_entity_poly.pdbx_seq_one_letter_code
_entity_poly.pdbx_strand_id
1 'polypeptide(L)'
;MRASQFIKENMDSDAVNELDSYIMNNEDLYRRRFMPIISNLKRKIKRDIYDHEKAQKLWMYLVDEAAKKYVSEFGSTDQDVKDMFPKATRMQVAKNLADRELENINNKEYDVTQGTLS
;
A
#
# COMPACT_ATOMS: atom_id res chain seq x y z
N MET A 1 26.49 14.08 -8.56
CA MET A 1 25.28 13.34 -9.00
C MET A 1 24.94 13.75 -10.43
N ARG A 2 24.50 12.83 -11.29
CA ARG A 2 24.20 13.07 -12.73
C ARG A 2 22.70 13.36 -12.92
N ALA A 3 22.34 14.26 -13.83
CA ALA A 3 20.94 14.65 -14.10
C ALA A 3 20.01 13.46 -14.42
N SER A 4 20.52 12.41 -15.06
CA SER A 4 19.79 11.17 -15.34
C SER A 4 19.36 10.41 -14.08
N GLN A 5 20.16 10.50 -13.01
CA GLN A 5 19.85 9.87 -11.74
C GLN A 5 18.70 10.61 -11.05
N PHE A 6 18.73 11.94 -11.04
CA PHE A 6 17.64 12.76 -10.49
C PHE A 6 16.32 12.53 -11.23
N ILE A 7 16.33 12.43 -12.57
CA ILE A 7 15.10 12.17 -13.34
C ILE A 7 14.52 10.80 -12.97
N LYS A 8 15.37 9.77 -12.88
CA LYS A 8 14.94 8.43 -12.49
C LYS A 8 14.37 8.39 -11.07
N GLU A 9 15.05 9.01 -10.10
CA GLU A 9 14.60 9.07 -8.71
C GLU A 9 13.26 9.82 -8.58
N ASN A 10 13.04 10.90 -9.33
CA ASN A 10 11.76 11.61 -9.35
C ASN A 10 10.66 10.76 -10.01
N MET A 11 10.92 10.15 -11.16
CA MET A 11 9.95 9.26 -11.82
C MET A 11 9.57 8.06 -10.94
N ASP A 12 10.54 7.47 -10.22
CA ASP A 12 10.29 6.39 -9.28
C ASP A 12 9.42 6.87 -8.09
N SER A 13 9.60 8.12 -7.64
CA SER A 13 8.76 8.74 -6.60
C SER A 13 7.33 8.98 -7.07
N ASP A 14 7.15 9.48 -8.30
CA ASP A 14 5.81 9.76 -8.85
C ASP A 14 4.98 8.46 -8.97
N ALA A 15 5.57 7.40 -9.50
CA ALA A 15 4.90 6.10 -9.64
C ALA A 15 4.55 5.47 -8.28
N VAL A 16 5.40 5.64 -7.25
CA VAL A 16 5.10 5.21 -5.87
C VAL A 16 3.89 5.96 -5.32
N ASN A 17 3.90 7.29 -5.43
CA ASN A 17 2.83 8.14 -4.90
C ASN A 17 1.51 7.91 -5.63
N GLU A 18 1.55 7.71 -6.94
CA GLU A 18 0.38 7.41 -7.75
C GLU A 18 -0.27 6.08 -7.34
N LEU A 19 0.52 5.01 -7.22
CA LEU A 19 -0.02 3.71 -6.84
C LEU A 19 -0.55 3.71 -5.39
N ASP A 20 0.15 4.35 -4.45
CA ASP A 20 -0.36 4.52 -3.07
C ASP A 20 -1.69 5.30 -3.05
N SER A 21 -1.75 6.41 -3.78
CA SER A 21 -2.98 7.22 -3.90
C SER A 21 -4.12 6.43 -4.52
N TYR A 22 -3.84 5.62 -5.54
CA TYR A 22 -4.85 4.74 -6.15
C TYR A 22 -5.40 3.72 -5.14
N ILE A 23 -4.53 3.10 -4.33
CA ILE A 23 -4.96 2.17 -3.28
C ILE A 23 -5.87 2.88 -2.25
N MET A 24 -5.48 4.08 -1.79
CA MET A 24 -6.24 4.81 -0.76
C MET A 24 -7.60 5.30 -1.26
N ASN A 25 -7.71 5.63 -2.55
CA ASN A 25 -8.95 6.15 -3.14
C ASN A 25 -9.88 5.06 -3.71
N ASN A 26 -9.46 3.80 -3.70
CA ASN A 26 -10.27 2.71 -4.24
C ASN A 26 -11.07 2.00 -3.13
N GLU A 27 -12.38 2.27 -3.08
CA GLU A 27 -13.29 1.73 -2.06
C GLU A 27 -13.30 0.18 -2.01
N ASP A 28 -13.23 -0.49 -3.17
CA ASP A 28 -13.27 -1.95 -3.21
C ASP A 28 -11.98 -2.56 -2.62
N LEU A 29 -10.81 -2.03 -2.99
CA LEU A 29 -9.52 -2.41 -2.40
C LEU A 29 -9.51 -2.12 -0.90
N TYR A 30 -10.03 -0.96 -0.49
CA TYR A 30 -10.10 -0.56 0.91
C TYR A 30 -10.91 -1.56 1.75
N ARG A 31 -12.15 -1.83 1.32
CA ARG A 31 -13.08 -2.70 2.02
C ARG A 31 -12.66 -4.17 2.01
N ARG A 32 -12.22 -4.69 0.85
CA ARG A 32 -11.98 -6.13 0.68
C ARG A 32 -10.59 -6.58 1.10
N ARG A 33 -9.60 -5.68 1.11
CA ARG A 33 -8.20 -6.04 1.32
C ARG A 33 -7.54 -5.19 2.40
N PHE A 34 -7.58 -3.87 2.30
CA PHE A 34 -6.89 -2.97 3.24
C PHE A 34 -7.36 -3.18 4.69
N MET A 35 -8.66 -3.00 4.97
CA MET A 35 -9.20 -3.12 6.34
C MET A 35 -9.04 -4.53 6.96
N PRO A 36 -9.22 -5.63 6.20
CA PRO A 36 -8.86 -6.97 6.68
C PRO A 36 -7.37 -7.13 7.05
N ILE A 37 -6.45 -6.53 6.29
CA ILE A 37 -5.01 -6.51 6.62
C ILE A 37 -4.80 -5.76 7.94
N ILE A 38 -5.34 -4.55 8.09
CA ILE A 38 -5.28 -3.78 9.34
C ILE A 38 -5.78 -4.61 10.53
N SER A 39 -6.94 -5.24 10.39
CA SER A 39 -7.54 -6.09 11.43
C SER A 39 -6.63 -7.27 11.81
N ASN A 40 -5.95 -7.87 10.83
CA ASN A 40 -4.97 -8.94 11.08
C ASN A 40 -3.75 -8.43 11.85
N LEU A 41 -3.19 -7.29 11.42
CA LEU A 41 -2.03 -6.67 12.04
C LEU A 41 -2.31 -6.25 13.49
N LYS A 42 -3.45 -5.59 13.76
CA LYS A 42 -3.90 -5.25 15.12
C LYS A 42 -3.93 -6.48 16.04
N ARG A 43 -4.45 -7.62 15.56
CA ARG A 43 -4.48 -8.88 16.33
C ARG A 43 -3.08 -9.43 16.60
N LYS A 44 -2.15 -9.30 15.65
CA LYS A 44 -0.76 -9.76 15.81
C LYS A 44 0.02 -8.89 16.79
N ILE A 45 -0.14 -7.56 16.70
CA ILE A 45 0.46 -6.59 17.62
C ILE A 45 -0.06 -6.84 19.04
N LYS A 46 -1.38 -6.99 19.23
CA LYS A 46 -1.97 -7.32 20.53
C LYS A 46 -1.44 -8.63 21.15
N ARG A 47 -1.02 -9.57 20.31
CA ARG A 47 -0.45 -10.87 20.72
C ARG A 47 1.07 -10.86 20.84
N ASP A 48 1.72 -9.72 20.63
CA ASP A 48 3.18 -9.58 20.62
C ASP A 48 3.91 -10.53 19.64
N ILE A 49 3.26 -10.83 18.51
CA ILE A 49 3.80 -11.68 17.43
C ILE A 49 3.85 -10.95 16.09
N TYR A 50 3.84 -9.62 16.13
CA TYR A 50 3.99 -8.81 14.93
C TYR A 50 5.40 -8.99 14.36
N ASP A 51 5.47 -9.12 13.04
CA ASP A 51 6.71 -9.27 12.28
C ASP A 51 6.60 -8.32 11.10
N HIS A 52 7.48 -7.33 11.08
CA HIS A 52 7.41 -6.23 10.14
C HIS A 52 7.70 -6.67 8.70
N GLU A 53 8.63 -7.60 8.49
CA GLU A 53 8.91 -8.15 7.16
C GLU A 53 7.72 -8.95 6.62
N LYS A 54 7.04 -9.70 7.50
CA LYS A 54 5.79 -10.38 7.12
C LYS A 54 4.67 -9.40 6.83
N ALA A 55 4.60 -8.26 7.52
CA ALA A 55 3.63 -7.20 7.22
C ALA A 55 3.88 -6.59 5.83
N GLN A 56 5.13 -6.28 5.46
CA GLN A 56 5.48 -5.81 4.12
C GLN A 56 5.06 -6.82 3.03
N LYS A 57 5.31 -8.13 3.24
CA LYS A 57 4.83 -9.18 2.33
C LYS A 57 3.32 -9.22 2.22
N LEU A 58 2.61 -9.01 3.33
CA LEU A 58 1.15 -8.98 3.34
C LEU A 58 0.60 -7.79 2.53
N TRP A 59 1.19 -6.61 2.70
CA TRP A 59 0.86 -5.43 1.91
C TRP A 59 1.18 -5.58 0.43
N MET A 60 2.25 -6.30 0.07
CA MET A 60 2.59 -6.59 -1.32
C MET A 60 1.44 -7.26 -2.08
N TYR A 61 0.65 -8.13 -1.44
CA TYR A 61 -0.50 -8.75 -2.10
C TYR A 61 -1.62 -7.75 -2.43
N LEU A 62 -1.78 -6.69 -1.63
CA LEU A 62 -2.70 -5.59 -1.94
C LEU A 62 -2.13 -4.75 -3.09
N VAL A 63 -0.85 -4.37 -2.99
CA VAL A 63 -0.18 -3.53 -3.99
C VAL A 63 -0.17 -4.20 -5.37
N ASP A 64 0.06 -5.51 -5.43
CA ASP A 64 0.05 -6.27 -6.69
C ASP A 64 -1.34 -6.34 -7.33
N GLU A 65 -2.39 -6.44 -6.52
CA GLU A 65 -3.77 -6.38 -7.02
C GLU A 65 -4.12 -4.98 -7.50
N ALA A 66 -3.75 -3.95 -6.73
CA ALA A 66 -3.95 -2.56 -7.09
C ALA A 66 -3.25 -2.19 -8.39
N ALA A 67 -2.01 -2.61 -8.57
CA ALA A 67 -1.24 -2.36 -9.79
C ALA A 67 -1.90 -3.02 -11.01
N LYS A 68 -2.38 -4.27 -10.88
CA LYS A 68 -3.13 -4.94 -11.96
C LYS A 68 -4.40 -4.19 -12.30
N LYS A 69 -5.13 -3.73 -11.29
CA LYS A 69 -6.38 -3.00 -11.46
C LYS A 69 -6.14 -1.64 -12.13
N TYR A 70 -5.11 -0.91 -11.71
CA TYR A 70 -4.69 0.34 -12.32
C TYR A 70 -4.35 0.15 -13.81
N VAL A 71 -3.50 -0.84 -14.15
CA VAL A 71 -3.13 -1.08 -15.56
C VAL A 71 -4.36 -1.44 -16.40
N SER A 72 -5.30 -2.20 -15.85
CA SER A 72 -6.55 -2.51 -16.55
C SER A 72 -7.44 -1.28 -16.77
N GLU A 73 -7.32 -0.23 -15.96
CA GLU A 73 -8.15 0.98 -16.03
C GLU A 73 -7.51 2.09 -16.86
N PHE A 74 -6.17 2.23 -16.79
CA PHE A 74 -5.44 3.37 -17.35
C PHE A 74 -4.30 2.98 -18.31
N GLY A 75 -3.92 1.70 -18.35
CA GLY A 75 -2.88 1.21 -19.25
C GLY A 75 -3.36 1.07 -20.69
N SER A 76 -2.40 1.12 -21.62
CA SER A 76 -2.62 0.75 -23.02
C SER A 76 -2.59 -0.78 -23.21
N THR A 77 -3.13 -1.29 -24.31
CA THR A 77 -3.21 -2.73 -24.61
C THR A 77 -1.86 -3.46 -24.57
N ASP A 78 -0.76 -2.76 -24.80
CA ASP A 78 0.62 -3.26 -24.83
C ASP A 78 1.38 -3.08 -23.51
N GLN A 79 0.76 -2.43 -22.50
CA GLN A 79 1.41 -2.16 -21.22
C GLN A 79 1.00 -3.19 -20.17
N ASP A 80 2.00 -3.69 -19.42
CA ASP A 80 1.78 -4.54 -18.26
C ASP A 80 2.18 -3.83 -16.95
N VAL A 81 1.84 -4.48 -15.82
CA VAL A 81 2.22 -4.03 -14.47
C VAL A 81 3.70 -3.72 -14.34
N LYS A 82 4.59 -4.50 -14.96
CA LYS A 82 6.04 -4.29 -14.84
C LYS A 82 6.51 -3.01 -15.53
N ASP A 83 5.77 -2.53 -16.53
CA ASP A 83 6.12 -1.37 -17.34
C ASP A 83 5.67 -0.08 -16.65
N MET A 84 4.49 -0.09 -16.02
CA MET A 84 3.97 1.05 -15.25
C MET A 84 4.44 1.05 -13.78
N PHE A 85 4.48 -0.12 -13.14
CA PHE A 85 4.87 -0.29 -11.74
C PHE A 85 5.90 -1.44 -11.58
N PRO A 86 7.18 -1.15 -11.89
CA PRO A 86 8.28 -2.08 -11.66
C PRO A 86 8.25 -2.66 -10.25
N LYS A 87 8.81 -3.86 -10.08
CA LYS A 87 8.77 -4.57 -8.78
C LYS A 87 9.34 -3.72 -7.63
N ALA A 88 10.39 -2.94 -7.89
CA ALA A 88 10.99 -2.06 -6.89
C ALA A 88 9.99 -0.99 -6.39
N THR A 89 9.24 -0.36 -7.30
CA THR A 89 8.17 0.60 -7.00
C THR A 89 7.11 -0.04 -6.10
N ARG A 90 6.60 -1.22 -6.48
CA ARG A 90 5.58 -1.93 -5.69
C ARG A 90 6.10 -2.34 -4.29
N MET A 91 7.34 -2.78 -4.20
CA MET A 91 7.97 -3.07 -2.91
C MET A 91 8.11 -1.82 -2.04
N GLN A 92 8.45 -0.68 -2.64
CA GLN A 92 8.53 0.59 -1.92
C GLN A 92 7.16 1.03 -1.38
N VAL A 93 6.09 0.91 -2.19
CA VAL A 93 4.71 1.19 -1.73
C VAL A 93 4.33 0.26 -0.58
N ALA A 94 4.61 -1.04 -0.69
CA ALA A 94 4.31 -2.02 0.36
C ALA A 94 5.07 -1.73 1.67
N LYS A 95 6.32 -1.24 1.57
CA LYS A 95 7.10 -0.78 2.72
C LYS A 95 6.47 0.47 3.34
N ASN A 96 6.17 1.48 2.54
CA ASN A 96 5.54 2.72 3.01
C ASN A 96 4.21 2.44 3.74
N LEU A 97 3.39 1.52 3.21
CA LEU A 97 2.17 1.04 3.86
C LEU A 97 2.46 0.32 5.18
N ALA A 98 3.46 -0.57 5.21
CA ALA A 98 3.81 -1.27 6.44
C ALA A 98 4.23 -0.31 7.56
N ASP A 99 5.03 0.69 7.22
CA ASP A 99 5.53 1.71 8.15
C ASP A 99 4.37 2.62 8.62
N ARG A 100 3.67 3.25 7.67
CA ARG A 100 2.54 4.17 7.94
C ARG A 100 1.44 3.51 8.76
N GLU A 101 1.04 2.31 8.38
CA GLU A 101 -0.10 1.66 9.04
C GLU A 101 0.25 1.05 10.39
N LEU A 102 1.52 0.69 10.62
CA LEU A 102 1.98 0.35 11.96
C LEU A 102 1.87 1.56 12.89
N GLU A 103 2.31 2.74 12.43
CA GLU A 103 2.19 3.98 13.19
C GLU A 103 0.72 4.33 13.48
N ASN A 104 -0.15 4.29 12.48
CA ASN A 104 -1.59 4.54 12.64
C ASN A 104 -2.25 3.56 13.63
N ILE A 105 -1.87 2.27 13.60
CA ILE A 105 -2.36 1.29 14.57
C ILE A 105 -1.89 1.63 15.98
N ASN A 106 -0.62 2.01 16.16
CA ASN A 106 -0.06 2.38 17.46
C ASN A 106 -0.70 3.66 18.01
N ASN A 107 -1.04 4.60 17.13
CA ASN A 107 -1.76 5.83 17.44
C ASN A 107 -3.26 5.62 17.66
N LYS A 108 -3.75 4.38 17.53
CA LYS A 108 -5.15 3.98 17.71
C LYS A 108 -6.13 4.65 16.72
N GLU A 109 -5.65 5.07 15.55
CA GLU A 109 -6.46 5.68 14.49
C GLU A 109 -7.60 4.76 14.00
N TYR A 110 -7.43 3.45 14.20
CA TYR A 110 -8.40 2.41 13.83
C TYR A 110 -9.29 1.94 14.99
N ASP A 111 -9.20 2.56 16.17
CA ASP A 111 -10.08 2.27 17.29
C ASP A 111 -11.31 3.18 17.18
N VAL A 112 -12.26 2.78 16.34
CA VAL A 112 -13.58 3.42 16.34
C VAL A 112 -14.19 3.27 17.73
N THR A 113 -14.38 4.40 18.43
CA THR A 113 -15.17 4.45 19.67
C THR A 113 -16.58 3.98 19.34
N GLN A 114 -16.91 2.75 19.71
CA GLN A 114 -18.29 2.28 19.71
C GLN A 114 -19.05 3.08 20.78
N GLY A 115 -19.60 4.23 20.41
CA GLY A 115 -20.39 5.04 21.33
C GLY A 115 -20.46 6.52 20.99
N THR A 116 -21.20 6.86 19.94
CA THR A 116 -22.17 7.98 19.92
C THR A 116 -23.02 7.81 18.67
N LEU A 117 -23.87 6.79 18.68
CA LEU A 117 -25.17 6.90 18.02
C LEU A 117 -26.14 7.26 19.14
N SER A 118 -26.31 8.57 19.34
CA SER A 118 -27.44 9.15 20.08
C SER A 118 -28.49 9.60 19.07
#